data_AF-A0A815RUA3-F1
#
_entry.id   AF-A0A815RUA3-F1
#
_cell.length_a   1.000
_cell.length_b   1.000
_cell.length_c   1.000
_cell.angle_alpha   90.00
_cell.angle_beta   90.00
_cell.angle_gamma   90.00
#
_symmetry.space_group_name_H-M   'P 1'
#
loop_
_entity.id
_entity.type
_entity.pdbx_description
1 polymer ?
#
loop_
_entity_poly.entity_id
_entity_poly.type
_entity_poly.pdbx_seq_one_letter_code
_entity_poly.pdbx_strand_id
1 'polypeptide(L)'
;MDDTNGQVVAGGHDKGNPLDQLDRPSDVLIDKETDSLIICDSGNRRVVRWSRRSGTTQGEILIDNIKCWGLTMDDQRYLYISDYEKHEVRRYQIGDKNGTIVAGGNGKGAGLNQLNEPT
;
A
#
# COMPACT_ATOMS: atom_id res chain seq x y z
N MET A 1 -9.80 19.76 28.40
CA MET A 1 -9.11 19.97 27.11
C MET A 1 -9.77 19.00 26.15
N ASP A 2 -10.52 19.52 25.19
CA ASP A 2 -11.15 18.73 24.13
C ASP A 2 -10.04 18.29 23.16
N ASP A 3 -9.66 17.01 23.24
CA ASP A 3 -8.70 16.40 22.33
C ASP A 3 -9.44 15.59 21.25
N THR A 4 -10.41 16.24 20.60
CA THR A 4 -11.18 15.68 19.49
C THR A 4 -10.65 16.12 18.13
N ASN A 5 -9.53 16.86 18.09
CA ASN A 5 -8.91 17.31 16.86
C ASN A 5 -7.99 16.22 16.32
N GLY A 6 -8.47 15.48 15.33
CA GLY A 6 -7.63 14.53 14.59
C GLY A 6 -6.43 15.22 13.95
N GLN A 7 -5.27 14.56 13.99
CA GLN A 7 -4.05 15.02 13.33
C GLN A 7 -3.88 14.32 11.98
N VAL A 8 -3.57 15.08 10.93
CA VAL A 8 -3.13 14.51 9.65
C VAL A 8 -1.70 13.99 9.81
N VAL A 9 -1.50 12.70 9.57
CA VAL A 9 -0.19 12.02 9.67
C VAL A 9 0.32 11.50 8.32
N ALA A 10 -0.48 11.61 7.26
CA ALA A 10 -0.11 11.27 5.88
C ALA A 10 -0.94 12.09 4.88
N GLY A 11 -0.28 12.62 3.84
CA GLY A 11 -0.93 13.51 2.88
C GLY A 11 -1.21 14.91 3.47
N GLY A 12 -2.32 15.52 3.05
CA GLY A 12 -2.78 16.81 3.58
C GLY A 12 -2.52 18.03 2.69
N HIS A 13 -1.89 17.85 1.53
CA HIS A 13 -1.58 18.92 0.58
C HIS A 13 -2.31 18.72 -0.77
N ASP A 14 -3.61 18.44 -0.74
CA ASP A 14 -4.39 18.04 -1.92
C ASP A 14 -3.98 16.68 -2.53
N LYS A 15 -4.72 16.28 -3.57
CA LYS A 15 -4.41 15.09 -4.37
C LYS A 15 -3.19 15.35 -5.26
N GLY A 16 -2.26 14.40 -5.30
CA GLY A 16 -1.23 14.37 -6.33
C GLY A 16 -0.13 13.34 -6.09
N ASN A 17 0.90 13.40 -6.94
CA ASN A 17 2.03 12.46 -6.99
C ASN A 17 3.27 12.82 -6.13
N PRO A 18 3.51 14.07 -5.69
CA PRO A 18 4.52 14.36 -4.67
C PRO A 18 4.47 13.42 -3.46
N LEU A 19 5.61 13.23 -2.78
CA LEU A 19 5.70 12.28 -1.65
C LEU A 19 4.96 12.74 -0.41
N ASP A 20 4.61 14.02 -0.32
CA ASP A 20 3.77 14.62 0.69
C ASP A 20 2.27 14.60 0.32
N GLN A 21 1.91 13.99 -0.80
CA GLN A 21 0.55 13.86 -1.30
C GLN A 21 0.18 12.39 -1.55
N LEU A 22 -1.13 12.12 -1.61
CA LEU A 22 -1.70 10.82 -1.99
C LEU A 22 -2.73 11.04 -3.11
N ASP A 23 -2.98 10.03 -3.93
CA ASP A 23 -4.03 10.01 -4.93
C ASP A 23 -4.81 8.69 -4.85
N ARG A 24 -6.09 8.77 -4.45
CA ARG A 24 -6.99 7.61 -4.30
C ARG A 24 -6.36 6.46 -3.49
N PRO A 25 -5.92 6.70 -2.25
CA PRO A 25 -5.47 5.60 -1.41
C PRO A 25 -6.63 4.63 -1.18
N SER A 26 -6.41 3.34 -1.38
CA SER A 26 -7.48 2.32 -1.31
C SER A 26 -7.42 1.47 -0.05
N ASP A 27 -6.24 1.37 0.58
CA ASP A 27 -6.06 0.61 1.82
C ASP A 27 -4.86 1.13 2.64
N VAL A 28 -4.85 0.83 3.94
CA VAL A 28 -3.79 1.20 4.88
C VAL A 28 -3.65 0.16 5.99
N LEU A 29 -2.41 -0.17 6.36
CA LEU A 29 -2.10 -0.98 7.53
C LEU A 29 -1.10 -0.29 8.45
N ILE A 30 -1.05 -0.75 9.71
CA ILE A 30 -0.10 -0.28 10.71
C ILE A 30 1.08 -1.26 10.77
N ASP A 31 2.28 -0.78 10.50
CA ASP A 31 3.52 -1.45 10.83
C ASP A 31 3.94 -1.06 12.24
N LYS A 32 3.64 -1.92 13.22
CA LYS A 32 3.95 -1.69 14.63
C LYS A 32 5.46 -1.66 14.91
N GLU A 33 6.25 -2.38 14.11
CA GLU A 33 7.70 -2.50 14.30
C GLU A 33 8.41 -1.19 13.96
N THR A 34 7.94 -0.49 12.92
CA THR A 34 8.49 0.82 12.50
C THR A 34 7.64 2.00 12.94
N ASP A 35 6.56 1.77 13.69
CA ASP A 35 5.62 2.79 14.13
C ASP A 35 5.08 3.65 12.95
N SER A 36 4.73 2.97 11.86
CA SER A 36 4.39 3.62 10.57
C SER A 36 3.07 3.11 10.00
N LEU A 37 2.46 3.91 9.12
CA LEU A 37 1.42 3.50 8.19
C LEU A 37 2.08 2.99 6.91
N ILE A 38 1.54 1.91 6.35
CA ILE A 38 1.82 1.47 4.98
C ILE A 38 0.52 1.64 4.19
N ILE A 39 0.55 2.49 3.18
CA ILE A 39 -0.63 2.98 2.47
C ILE A 39 -0.53 2.53 1.01
N CYS A 40 -1.60 1.93 0.51
CA CYS A 40 -1.76 1.68 -0.92
C CYS A 40 -2.26 2.96 -1.57
N ASP A 41 -1.38 3.65 -2.28
CA ASP A 41 -1.63 4.90 -2.99
C ASP A 41 -1.99 4.60 -4.45
N SER A 42 -3.15 3.99 -4.64
CA SER A 42 -3.54 3.31 -5.88
C SER A 42 -3.58 4.22 -7.12
N GLY A 43 -3.92 5.50 -6.95
CA GLY A 43 -3.95 6.48 -8.03
C GLY A 43 -2.56 6.79 -8.56
N ASN A 44 -1.58 6.87 -7.65
CA ASN A 44 -0.17 7.03 -7.98
C ASN A 44 0.56 5.72 -8.29
N ARG A 45 -0.15 4.58 -8.25
CA ARG A 45 0.39 3.24 -8.56
C ARG A 45 1.59 2.85 -7.69
N ARG A 46 1.52 3.14 -6.40
CA ARG A 46 2.60 2.90 -5.45
C ARG A 46 2.07 2.48 -4.08
N VAL A 47 2.93 1.86 -3.29
CA VAL A 47 2.73 1.67 -1.85
C VAL A 47 3.76 2.51 -1.12
N VAL A 48 3.30 3.33 -0.18
CA VAL A 48 4.13 4.27 0.56
C VAL A 48 4.10 4.00 2.06
N ARG A 49 5.20 4.29 2.74
CA ARG A 49 5.31 4.29 4.19
C ARG A 49 5.31 5.71 4.73
N TRP A 50 4.55 5.95 5.80
CA TRP A 50 4.53 7.21 6.53
C TRP A 50 4.69 6.95 8.03
N SER A 51 5.62 7.64 8.68
CA SER A 51 5.76 7.56 10.14
C SER A 51 4.51 8.14 10.82
N ARG A 52 4.01 7.47 11.86
CA ARG A 52 2.88 7.96 12.67
C ARG A 52 3.26 9.08 13.63
N ARG A 53 4.55 9.37 13.75
CA ARG A 53 5.07 10.41 14.63
C ARG A 53 4.84 11.79 14.01
N SER A 54 4.58 12.76 14.88
CA SER A 54 4.43 14.17 14.49
C SER A 54 5.67 14.70 13.77
N GLY A 55 5.47 15.51 12.73
CA GLY A 55 6.56 16.17 11.99
C GLY A 55 7.03 15.44 10.73
N THR A 56 6.44 14.30 10.39
CA THR A 56 6.64 13.64 9.08
C THR A 56 6.05 14.52 7.98
N THR A 57 6.86 14.97 7.03
CA THR A 57 6.43 15.86 5.95
C THR A 57 6.19 15.15 4.62
N GLN A 58 6.68 13.93 4.46
CA GLN A 58 6.54 13.14 3.23
C GLN A 58 6.64 11.64 3.52
N GLY A 59 6.08 10.84 2.62
CA GLY A 59 6.19 9.39 2.63
C GLY A 59 7.45 8.88 1.93
N GLU A 60 7.68 7.58 2.09
CA GLU A 60 8.72 6.81 1.42
C GLU A 60 8.06 5.77 0.52
N ILE A 61 8.49 5.66 -0.74
CA ILE A 61 8.00 4.61 -1.64
C ILE A 61 8.61 3.28 -1.20
N LEU A 62 7.77 2.33 -0.79
CA LEU A 62 8.18 0.95 -0.57
C LEU A 62 8.17 0.16 -1.87
N ILE A 63 7.10 0.32 -2.67
CA ILE A 63 6.86 -0.42 -3.91
C ILE A 63 6.28 0.53 -4.95
N ASP A 64 6.81 0.49 -6.16
CA ASP A 64 6.34 1.26 -7.31
C ASP A 64 5.65 0.37 -8.36
N ASN A 65 5.03 1.03 -9.34
CA ASN A 65 4.41 0.40 -10.51
C ASN A 65 3.43 -0.75 -10.19
N ILE A 66 2.63 -0.56 -9.15
CA ILE A 66 1.62 -1.51 -8.69
C ILE A 66 0.26 -0.83 -8.63
N LYS A 67 -0.75 -1.38 -9.30
CA LYS A 67 -2.13 -0.91 -9.14
C LYS A 67 -2.73 -1.58 -7.91
N CYS A 68 -2.16 -1.26 -6.75
CA CYS A 68 -2.54 -1.87 -5.49
C CYS A 68 -4.02 -1.58 -5.19
N TRP A 69 -4.69 -2.51 -4.51
CA TRP A 69 -6.01 -2.27 -3.95
C TRP A 69 -6.04 -2.56 -2.45
N GLY A 70 -5.74 -3.78 -2.05
CA GLY A 70 -5.65 -4.22 -0.65
C GLY A 70 -4.22 -4.58 -0.24
N LEU A 71 -3.98 -4.45 1.06
CA LEU A 71 -2.70 -4.70 1.72
C LEU A 71 -2.90 -5.56 2.96
N THR A 72 -2.01 -6.53 3.17
CA THR A 72 -1.85 -7.17 4.48
C THR A 72 -0.41 -7.54 4.72
N MET A 73 -0.03 -7.71 5.98
CA MET A 73 1.33 -8.05 6.37
C MET A 73 1.31 -9.18 7.39
N ASP A 74 2.17 -10.19 7.20
CA ASP A 74 2.32 -11.29 8.17
C ASP A 74 3.32 -10.97 9.29
N ASP A 75 3.41 -11.89 10.26
CA ASP A 75 4.31 -11.73 11.43
C ASP A 75 5.80 -11.77 11.06
N GLN A 76 6.14 -12.28 9.87
CA GLN A 76 7.49 -12.25 9.32
C GLN A 76 7.76 -10.97 8.52
N ARG A 77 6.79 -10.04 8.49
CA ARG A 77 6.84 -8.77 7.77
C ARG A 77 6.93 -8.91 6.24
N TYR A 78 6.36 -9.98 5.69
CA TYR A 78 6.04 -10.00 4.27
C TYR A 78 4.76 -9.23 4.01
N LEU A 79 4.83 -8.31 3.05
CA LEU A 79 3.69 -7.51 2.57
C LEU A 79 3.04 -8.23 1.40
N TYR A 80 1.74 -8.45 1.48
CA TYR A 80 0.90 -9.06 0.46
C TYR A 80 -0.01 -7.98 -0.14
N ILE A 81 -0.01 -7.89 -1.47
CA ILE A 81 -0.63 -6.78 -2.19
C ILE A 81 -1.39 -7.35 -3.38
N SER A 82 -2.68 -7.02 -3.49
CA SER A 82 -3.45 -7.28 -4.70
C SER A 82 -3.11 -6.22 -5.75
N ASP A 83 -2.60 -6.65 -6.92
CA ASP A 83 -2.48 -5.78 -8.10
C ASP A 83 -3.75 -5.96 -8.93
N TYR A 84 -4.67 -5.00 -8.79
CA TYR A 84 -6.00 -5.02 -9.38
C TYR A 84 -5.94 -5.17 -10.91
N GLU A 85 -5.01 -4.45 -11.55
CA GLU A 85 -4.87 -4.41 -13.01
C GLU A 85 -4.24 -5.69 -13.55
N LYS A 86 -3.29 -6.27 -12.82
CA LYS A 86 -2.61 -7.51 -13.24
C LYS A 86 -3.33 -8.78 -12.82
N HIS A 87 -4.39 -8.67 -12.02
CA HIS A 87 -5.17 -9.81 -11.53
C HIS A 87 -4.29 -10.84 -10.80
N GLU A 88 -3.48 -10.34 -9.88
CA GLU A 88 -2.53 -11.14 -9.12
C GLU A 88 -2.40 -10.60 -7.69
N VAL A 89 -1.93 -11.47 -6.79
CA VAL A 89 -1.46 -11.08 -5.47
C VAL A 89 0.03 -11.35 -5.41
N ARG A 90 0.79 -10.34 -4.98
CA ARG A 90 2.24 -10.43 -4.82
C ARG A 90 2.63 -10.34 -3.36
N ARG A 91 3.66 -11.09 -2.99
CA ARG A 91 4.35 -11.04 -1.70
C ARG A 91 5.70 -10.34 -1.86
N TYR A 92 5.99 -9.39 -0.99
CA TYR A 92 7.24 -8.63 -0.93
C TYR A 92 7.84 -8.74 0.46
N GLN A 93 9.16 -8.90 0.58
CA GLN A 93 9.83 -8.50 1.81
C GLN A 93 9.98 -6.98 1.79
N ILE A 94 9.80 -6.30 2.93
CA ILE A 94 10.01 -4.84 2.97
C ILE A 94 11.47 -4.54 2.58
N GLY A 95 11.64 -3.70 1.55
CA GLY A 95 12.94 -3.38 0.93
C GLY A 95 13.18 -4.10 -0.41
N ASP A 96 12.40 -5.13 -0.74
CA ASP A 96 12.45 -5.77 -2.05
C ASP A 96 11.80 -4.88 -3.11
N LYS A 97 12.44 -4.82 -4.28
CA LYS A 97 11.87 -4.14 -5.46
C LYS A 97 10.93 -5.02 -6.27
N ASN A 98 11.07 -6.34 -6.16
CA ASN A 98 10.33 -7.30 -6.96
C ASN A 98 9.60 -8.30 -6.05
N GLY A 99 8.28 -8.37 -6.19
CA GLY A 99 7.45 -9.29 -5.43
C GLY A 99 7.28 -10.63 -6.14
N THR A 100 7.09 -11.69 -5.36
CA THR A 100 6.74 -13.03 -5.86
C THR A 100 5.23 -13.14 -6.02
N ILE A 101 4.74 -13.63 -7.17
CA ILE A 101 3.31 -13.92 -7.33
C ILE A 101 2.95 -15.10 -6.43
N VAL A 102 1.94 -14.94 -5.57
CA VAL A 102 1.46 -15.98 -4.65
C VAL A 102 0.03 -16.43 -4.96
N ALA A 103 -0.73 -15.65 -5.73
CA ALA A 103 -2.02 -16.04 -6.28
C ALA A 103 -2.29 -15.29 -7.59
N GLY A 104 -3.07 -15.88 -8.50
CA GLY A 104 -3.38 -15.30 -9.80
C GLY A 104 -2.20 -15.31 -10.77
N GLY A 105 -2.06 -14.26 -11.59
CA GLY A 105 -0.98 -14.12 -12.57
C GLY A 105 -1.19 -14.90 -13.87
N ASN A 106 -2.32 -15.58 -14.04
CA ASN A 106 -2.71 -16.32 -15.25
C ASN A 106 -3.85 -15.64 -16.02
N GLY A 107 -3.89 -14.31 -15.95
CA GLY A 107 -4.94 -13.47 -16.52
C GLY A 107 -6.25 -13.49 -15.73
N LYS A 108 -7.18 -12.64 -16.20
CA LYS A 108 -8.53 -12.52 -15.65
C LYS A 108 -9.33 -13.81 -15.86
N GLY A 109 -9.92 -14.36 -14.81
CA GLY A 109 -10.85 -15.48 -14.98
C GLY A 109 -11.28 -16.16 -13.68
N ALA A 110 -11.97 -17.28 -13.84
CA ALA A 110 -12.54 -18.08 -12.74
C ALA A 110 -11.80 -19.41 -12.53
N GLY A 111 -10.70 -19.66 -13.25
CA GLY A 111 -9.84 -20.81 -13.00
C GLY A 111 -9.17 -20.73 -11.62
N LEU A 112 -8.81 -21.86 -11.03
CA LEU A 112 -8.21 -21.92 -9.69
C LEU A 112 -6.90 -21.13 -9.54
N ASN A 113 -6.21 -20.87 -10.65
CA ASN A 113 -4.98 -20.09 -10.71
C ASN A 113 -5.17 -18.69 -11.34
N GLN A 114 -6.41 -18.26 -11.55
CA GLN A 114 -6.77 -16.95 -12.07
C GLN A 114 -7.42 -16.11 -10.98
N LEU A 115 -7.27 -14.79 -11.07
CA LEU A 115 -8.04 -13.85 -10.27
C LEU A 115 -8.78 -12.91 -11.23
N ASN A 116 -9.76 -12.19 -10.72
CA ASN A 116 -10.42 -11.14 -11.46
C ASN A 116 -10.53 -9.93 -10.55
N GLU A 117 -9.72 -8.91 -10.82
CA GLU A 117 -9.78 -7.62 -10.12
C GLU A 117 -9.75 -7.78 -8.59
N PRO A 118 -8.73 -8.47 -8.02
CA PRO A 118 -8.67 -8.74 -6.59
C PRO A 118 -8.58 -7.43 -5.80
N THR A 119 -9.31 -7.36 -4.69
CA THR A 119 -9.27 -6.26 -3.72
C THR A 119 -8.63 -6.74 -2.44
#